data_AF-A0A4R8L889-F1
#
_entry.id   AF-A0A4R8L889-F1
#
_cell.length_a   1.000
_cell.length_b   1.000
_cell.length_c   1.000
_cell.angle_alpha   90.00
_cell.angle_beta   90.00
_cell.angle_gamma   90.00
#
_symmetry.space_group_name_H-M   'P 1'
#
loop_
_entity.id
_entity.type
_entity.pdbx_description
1 polymer ?
#
loop_
_entity_poly.entity_id
_entity_poly.type
_entity_poly.pdbx_seq_one_letter_code
_entity_poly.pdbx_strand_id
1 'polypeptide(L)'
;MLRKKDLVEVLGVAKSTVADWISEFQVFIPIIKEGALTYYKPESVNVLQTIKTMREQNMPKSEIYAVLQQRGFPITISEAEEDVQKVLGKLDARKQLLDVMNQVGNALERLADQEETIEHIEKRQDALSDQQKFLSERQDEADGRVTELEQLVHQLEEKHKTELERIAQKFEQELEAARMEIASTKAELENRKKPWWKIWR
;
A
#
# COMPACT_ATOMS: atom_id res chain seq x y z
N MET A 1 21.19 29.36 -27.72
CA MET A 1 19.78 28.95 -27.70
C MET A 1 19.67 27.55 -28.25
N LEU A 2 18.88 26.69 -27.63
CA LEU A 2 18.73 25.29 -28.03
C LEU A 2 17.40 25.09 -28.74
N ARG A 3 17.38 24.25 -29.76
CA ARG A 3 16.15 23.73 -30.38
C ARG A 3 15.72 22.46 -29.67
N LYS A 4 14.47 22.04 -29.90
CA LYS A 4 13.94 20.80 -29.34
C LYS A 4 14.78 19.55 -29.69
N LYS A 5 15.44 19.54 -30.86
CA LYS A 5 16.35 18.45 -31.25
C LYS A 5 17.57 18.38 -30.33
N ASP A 6 18.16 19.52 -30.02
CA ASP A 6 19.34 19.61 -29.15
C ASP A 6 19.01 19.17 -27.71
N LEU A 7 17.80 19.47 -27.21
CA LEU A 7 17.34 18.99 -25.90
C LEU A 7 17.24 17.44 -25.84
N VAL A 8 16.81 16.82 -26.93
CA VAL A 8 16.71 15.35 -27.03
C VAL A 8 18.09 14.71 -26.97
N GLU A 9 19.07 15.28 -27.69
CA GLU A 9 20.45 14.82 -27.69
C GLU A 9 21.11 14.97 -26.31
N VAL A 10 20.91 16.12 -25.65
CA VAL A 10 21.50 16.39 -24.33
C VAL A 10 20.89 15.51 -23.22
N LEU A 11 19.58 15.29 -23.25
CA LEU A 11 18.89 14.54 -22.19
C LEU A 11 18.93 13.02 -22.41
N GLY A 12 19.18 12.55 -23.63
CA GLY A 12 19.21 11.13 -23.97
C GLY A 12 17.86 10.43 -23.77
N VAL A 13 16.75 11.12 -24.03
CA VAL A 13 15.37 10.59 -23.88
C VAL A 13 14.61 10.71 -25.20
N ALA A 14 13.52 9.96 -25.35
CA ALA A 14 12.71 10.00 -26.57
C ALA A 14 12.11 11.39 -26.83
N LYS A 15 11.99 11.77 -28.11
CA LYS A 15 11.44 13.06 -28.54
C LYS A 15 10.00 13.31 -28.05
N SER A 16 9.18 12.27 -27.96
CA SER A 16 7.82 12.34 -27.40
C SER A 16 7.87 12.73 -25.92
N THR A 17 8.69 12.04 -25.13
CA THR A 17 8.85 12.31 -23.69
C THR A 17 9.27 13.75 -23.41
N VAL A 18 10.21 14.30 -24.19
CA VAL A 18 10.60 15.72 -24.08
C VAL A 18 9.43 16.64 -24.43
N ALA A 19 8.62 16.29 -25.44
CA ALA A 19 7.44 17.06 -25.80
C ALA A 19 6.42 17.11 -24.65
N ASP A 20 6.17 15.95 -24.05
CA ASP A 20 5.21 15.79 -22.97
C ASP A 20 5.65 16.58 -21.74
N TRP A 21 6.92 16.48 -21.35
CA TRP A 21 7.46 17.27 -20.24
C TRP A 21 7.41 18.78 -20.50
N ILE A 22 7.69 19.22 -21.73
CA ILE A 22 7.58 20.65 -22.09
C ILE A 22 6.13 21.12 -21.96
N SER A 23 5.15 20.33 -22.42
CA SER A 23 3.74 20.68 -22.29
C SER A 23 3.26 20.65 -20.85
N GLU A 24 3.68 19.65 -20.07
CA GLU A 24 3.27 19.45 -18.69
C GLU A 24 3.85 20.48 -17.74
N PHE A 25 5.09 20.93 -17.96
CA PHE A 25 5.83 21.80 -17.04
C PHE A 25 6.24 23.13 -17.70
N GLN A 26 5.48 23.59 -18.71
CA GLN A 26 5.78 24.81 -19.49
C GLN A 26 6.03 26.04 -18.62
N VAL A 27 5.39 26.12 -17.45
CA VAL A 27 5.49 27.24 -16.49
C VAL A 27 6.93 27.44 -15.97
N PHE A 28 7.71 26.37 -15.89
CA PHE A 28 9.09 26.39 -15.38
C PHE A 28 10.15 26.33 -16.47
N ILE A 29 9.76 26.18 -17.74
CA ILE A 29 10.69 25.99 -18.85
C ILE A 29 10.80 27.31 -19.60
N PRO A 30 11.95 28.00 -19.56
CA PRO A 30 12.09 29.28 -20.23
C PRO A 30 12.10 29.14 -21.76
N ILE A 31 11.01 29.58 -22.40
CA ILE A 31 10.82 29.54 -23.85
C ILE A 31 10.99 30.94 -24.46
N ILE A 32 11.66 31.01 -25.60
CA ILE A 32 11.71 32.20 -26.46
C ILE A 32 11.12 31.83 -27.82
N LYS A 33 10.06 32.54 -28.22
CA LYS A 33 9.43 32.38 -29.54
C LYS A 33 9.96 33.47 -30.47
N GLU A 34 10.63 33.07 -31.56
CA GLU A 34 11.07 33.97 -32.63
C GLU A 34 10.35 33.57 -33.92
N GLY A 35 9.21 34.22 -34.19
CA GLY A 35 8.33 33.88 -35.30
C GLY A 35 7.75 32.47 -35.16
N ALA A 36 7.98 31.61 -36.16
CA ALA A 36 7.53 30.21 -36.16
C ALA A 36 8.48 29.25 -35.42
N LEU A 37 9.65 29.73 -34.96
CA LEU A 37 10.65 28.91 -34.31
C LEU A 37 10.62 29.09 -32.79
N THR A 38 10.69 27.98 -32.07
CA THR A 38 10.75 27.93 -30.60
C THR A 38 12.17 27.59 -30.16
N TYR A 39 12.74 28.48 -29.36
CA TYR A 39 14.06 28.34 -28.77
C TYR A 39 13.94 28.17 -27.26
N TYR A 40 14.83 27.36 -26.69
CA TYR A 40 14.91 27.09 -25.27
C TYR A 40 16.19 27.69 -24.72
N LYS A 41 16.07 28.41 -23.59
CA LYS A 41 17.26 28.92 -22.90
C LYS A 41 18.03 27.76 -22.24
N PRO A 42 19.35 27.89 -22.01
CA PRO A 42 20.16 26.83 -21.38
C PRO A 42 19.61 26.34 -20.04
N GLU A 43 18.95 27.20 -19.26
CA GLU A 43 18.31 26.88 -17.99
C GLU A 43 17.20 25.82 -18.13
N SER A 44 16.58 25.74 -19.31
CA SER A 44 15.58 24.70 -19.63
C SER A 44 16.16 23.29 -19.53
N VAL A 45 17.46 23.13 -19.84
CA VAL A 45 18.15 21.84 -19.72
C VAL A 45 18.20 21.41 -18.26
N ASN A 46 18.54 22.33 -17.34
CA ASN A 46 18.62 22.05 -15.90
C ASN A 46 17.26 21.63 -15.33
N VAL A 47 16.18 22.30 -15.76
CA VAL A 47 14.81 21.96 -15.38
C VAL A 47 14.42 20.58 -15.90
N LEU A 48 14.64 20.31 -17.18
CA LEU A 48 14.30 19.02 -17.79
C LEU A 48 15.14 17.86 -17.23
N GLN A 49 16.40 18.11 -16.87
CA GLN A 49 17.24 17.11 -16.22
C GLN A 49 16.78 16.81 -14.79
N THR A 50 16.31 17.82 -14.06
CA THR A 50 15.68 17.64 -12.75
C THR A 50 14.40 16.81 -12.87
N ILE A 51 13.53 17.13 -13.84
CA ILE A 51 12.29 16.37 -14.11
C ILE A 51 12.62 14.92 -14.46
N LYS A 52 13.65 14.70 -15.31
CA LYS A 52 14.11 13.35 -15.66
C LYS A 52 14.44 12.52 -14.42
N THR A 53 15.28 13.04 -13.52
CA THR A 53 15.66 12.33 -12.29
C THR A 53 14.46 12.02 -11.40
N MET A 54 13.49 12.94 -11.28
CA MET A 54 12.29 12.71 -10.47
C MET A 54 11.34 11.69 -11.11
N ARG A 55 11.22 11.69 -12.45
CA ARG A 55 10.43 10.69 -13.18
C ARG A 55 11.05 9.30 -13.08
N GLU A 56 12.38 9.19 -13.09
CA GLU A 56 13.09 7.94 -12.83
C GLU A 56 12.85 7.41 -11.40
N GLN A 57 12.57 8.30 -10.45
CA GLN A 57 12.17 7.96 -9.08
C GLN A 57 10.66 7.67 -8.91
N ASN A 58 9.89 7.62 -10.00
CA ASN A 58 8.44 7.45 -10.00
C ASN A 58 7.68 8.53 -9.21
N MET A 59 8.22 9.74 -9.10
CA MET A 59 7.57 10.84 -8.40
C MET A 59 6.30 11.29 -9.14
N PRO A 60 5.16 11.48 -8.45
CA PRO A 60 3.94 11.98 -9.07
C PRO A 60 4.10 13.44 -9.52
N LYS A 61 3.33 13.84 -10.53
CA LYS A 61 3.40 15.18 -11.15
C LYS A 61 3.28 16.32 -10.12
N SER A 62 2.40 16.19 -9.15
CA SER A 62 2.16 17.19 -8.09
C SER A 62 3.41 17.45 -7.25
N GLU A 63 4.15 16.41 -6.90
CA GLU A 63 5.38 16.52 -6.12
C GLU A 63 6.50 17.15 -6.95
N ILE A 64 6.63 16.77 -8.23
CA ILE A 64 7.60 17.39 -9.15
C ILE A 64 7.36 18.91 -9.22
N TYR A 65 6.10 19.34 -9.31
CA TYR A 65 5.72 20.75 -9.30
C TYR A 65 6.18 21.47 -8.03
N ALA A 66 5.93 20.88 -6.85
CA ALA A 66 6.33 21.46 -5.58
C ALA A 66 7.86 21.62 -5.47
N VAL A 67 8.62 20.61 -5.91
CA VAL A 67 10.09 20.68 -5.86
C VAL A 67 10.64 21.69 -6.86
N LEU A 68 10.08 21.79 -8.07
CA LEU A 68 10.48 22.81 -9.05
C LEU A 68 10.22 24.22 -8.52
N GLN A 69 9.09 24.44 -7.85
CA GLN A 69 8.75 25.71 -7.20
C GLN A 69 9.70 26.02 -6.04
N GLN A 70 9.99 25.03 -5.19
CA GLN A 70 10.90 25.18 -4.04
C GLN A 70 12.33 25.49 -4.45
N ARG A 71 12.81 24.93 -5.58
CA ARG A 71 14.14 25.20 -6.14
C ARG A 71 14.27 26.61 -6.73
N GLY A 72 13.17 27.36 -6.83
CA GLY A 72 13.19 28.74 -7.32
C GLY A 72 13.46 28.85 -8.81
N PHE A 73 13.07 27.85 -9.61
CA PHE A 73 13.16 27.99 -11.06
C PHE A 73 12.29 29.18 -11.52
N PRO A 74 12.81 30.06 -12.38
CA PRO A 74 12.10 31.26 -12.80
C PRO A 74 10.82 30.86 -13.54
N ILE A 75 9.68 31.24 -12.94
CA ILE A 75 8.37 31.10 -13.56
C ILE A 75 8.36 32.05 -14.76
N THR A 76 8.32 31.50 -15.97
CA THR A 76 8.26 32.33 -17.18
C THR A 76 6.82 32.76 -17.38
N ILE A 77 6.47 33.92 -16.81
CA ILE A 77 5.18 34.57 -17.02
C ILE A 77 5.24 35.25 -18.39
N SER A 78 5.14 34.47 -19.46
CA SER A 78 5.14 34.99 -20.83
C SER A 78 3.80 35.62 -21.25
N GLU A 79 2.77 35.59 -20.40
CA GLU A 79 1.39 35.96 -20.79
C GLU A 79 0.67 36.94 -19.85
N ALA A 80 1.29 37.47 -18.79
CA ALA A 80 0.59 38.37 -17.85
C ALA A 80 0.97 39.86 -17.92
N GLU A 81 1.98 40.25 -18.70
CA GLU A 81 2.38 41.66 -18.77
C GLU A 81 1.37 42.53 -19.55
N GLU A 82 0.57 41.95 -20.45
CA GLU A 82 -0.44 42.71 -21.21
C GLU A 82 -1.73 43.03 -20.40
N ASP A 83 -2.07 42.25 -19.38
CA ASP A 83 -3.30 42.47 -18.60
C ASP A 83 -3.10 43.39 -17.39
N VAL A 84 -1.90 43.40 -16.78
CA VAL A 84 -1.62 44.26 -15.61
C VAL A 84 -1.58 45.74 -16.00
N GLN A 85 -1.19 46.07 -17.24
CA GLN A 85 -1.13 47.45 -17.71
C GLN A 85 -2.51 48.03 -18.09
N LYS A 86 -3.53 47.19 -18.29
CA LYS A 86 -4.93 47.62 -18.53
C LYS A 86 -5.70 47.92 -17.24
N VAL A 87 -5.33 47.32 -16.11
CA VAL A 87 -6.06 47.47 -14.83
C VAL A 87 -5.63 48.72 -14.05
N LEU A 88 -4.47 49.31 -14.34
CA LEU A 88 -3.95 50.53 -13.70
C LEU A 88 -4.52 51.85 -14.28
N GLY A 89 -5.59 51.76 -15.08
CA GLY A 89 -6.37 52.92 -15.54
C GLY A 89 -7.16 53.54 -14.39
N LYS A 90 -6.61 54.60 -13.80
CA LYS A 90 -7.21 55.58 -12.88
C LYS A 90 -8.75 55.57 -12.82
N LEU A 91 -9.33 54.75 -11.95
CA LEU A 91 -10.69 54.92 -11.43
C LEU A 91 -10.82 54.23 -10.07
N ASP A 92 -11.02 55.07 -9.05
CA ASP A 92 -11.55 54.77 -7.73
C ASP A 92 -10.85 53.73 -6.85
N ALA A 93 -9.71 54.15 -6.26
CA ALA A 93 -9.13 53.51 -5.09
C ALA A 93 -10.15 53.29 -3.94
N ARG A 94 -11.18 54.14 -3.85
CA ARG A 94 -12.27 54.01 -2.87
C ARG A 94 -13.22 52.85 -3.18
N LYS A 95 -13.52 52.60 -4.45
CA LYS A 95 -14.35 51.47 -4.89
C LYS A 95 -13.60 50.15 -4.70
N GLN A 96 -12.30 50.14 -5.01
CA GLN A 96 -11.44 49.00 -4.72
C GLN A 96 -11.38 48.68 -3.22
N LEU A 97 -11.31 49.68 -2.35
CA LEU A 97 -11.32 49.46 -0.91
C LEU A 97 -12.66 48.87 -0.41
N LEU A 98 -13.79 49.34 -0.95
CA LEU A 98 -15.12 48.78 -0.65
C LEU A 98 -15.27 47.34 -1.15
N ASP A 99 -14.77 47.04 -2.34
CA ASP A 99 -14.79 45.68 -2.89
C ASP A 99 -13.92 44.73 -2.04
N VAL A 100 -12.75 45.19 -1.59
CA VAL A 100 -11.90 44.43 -0.66
C VAL A 100 -12.61 44.22 0.68
N MET A 101 -13.26 45.23 1.25
CA MET A 101 -14.01 45.08 2.51
C MET A 101 -15.17 44.08 2.39
N ASN A 102 -15.91 44.11 1.27
CA ASN A 102 -16.97 43.13 1.01
C ASN A 102 -16.39 41.72 0.83
N GLN A 103 -15.24 41.57 0.17
CA GLN A 103 -14.55 40.29 0.05
C GLN A 103 -14.07 39.77 1.41
N VAL A 104 -13.54 40.65 2.27
CA VAL A 104 -13.12 40.28 3.64
C VAL A 104 -14.33 39.90 4.49
N GLY A 105 -15.45 40.62 4.38
CA GLY A 105 -16.70 40.27 5.06
C GLY A 105 -17.21 38.88 4.66
N ASN A 106 -17.29 38.61 3.35
CA ASN A 106 -17.68 37.31 2.82
C ASN A 106 -16.67 36.20 3.20
N ALA A 107 -15.38 36.53 3.32
CA ALA A 107 -14.37 35.58 3.77
C ALA A 107 -14.50 35.25 5.26
N LEU A 108 -14.80 36.24 6.11
CA LEU A 108 -15.05 36.04 7.54
C LEU A 108 -16.32 35.21 7.79
N GLU A 109 -17.39 35.45 7.02
CA GLU A 109 -18.62 34.65 7.07
C GLU A 109 -18.32 33.18 6.72
N ARG A 110 -17.55 32.93 5.65
CA ARG A 110 -17.10 31.58 5.29
C ARG A 110 -16.18 30.93 6.33
N LEU A 111 -15.36 31.73 7.04
CA LEU A 111 -14.50 31.22 8.11
C LEU A 111 -15.33 30.77 9.32
N ALA A 112 -16.40 31.50 9.65
CA ALA A 112 -17.33 31.10 10.70
C ALA A 112 -18.05 29.79 10.34
N ASP A 113 -18.53 29.66 9.09
CA ASP A 113 -19.10 28.40 8.60
C ASP A 113 -18.08 27.24 8.62
N GLN A 114 -16.80 27.53 8.37
CA GLN A 114 -15.74 26.53 8.44
C GLN A 114 -15.48 26.03 9.87
N GLU A 115 -15.64 26.85 10.89
CA GLU A 115 -15.44 26.45 12.29
C GLU A 115 -16.42 25.34 12.71
N GLU A 116 -17.69 25.45 12.31
CA GLU A 116 -18.71 24.41 12.55
C GLU A 116 -18.36 23.10 11.81
N THR A 117 -17.86 23.21 10.57
CA THR A 117 -17.42 22.02 9.83
C THR A 117 -16.21 21.33 10.45
N ILE A 118 -15.29 22.10 11.04
CA ILE A 118 -14.11 21.56 11.74
C ILE A 118 -14.58 20.81 13.00
N GLU A 119 -15.47 21.39 13.79
CA GLU A 119 -16.01 20.73 14.99
C GLU A 119 -16.72 19.41 14.63
N HIS A 120 -17.47 19.38 13.53
CA HIS A 120 -18.10 18.16 13.03
C HIS A 120 -17.09 17.10 12.57
N ILE A 121 -16.00 17.51 11.92
CA ILE A 121 -14.93 16.60 11.49
C ILE A 121 -14.21 16.02 12.71
N GLU A 122 -13.91 16.84 13.72
CA GLU A 122 -13.28 16.41 14.97
C GLU A 122 -14.14 15.38 15.70
N LYS A 123 -15.44 15.67 15.91
CA LYS A 123 -16.38 14.71 16.54
C LYS A 123 -16.46 13.40 15.77
N ARG A 124 -16.44 13.46 14.43
CA ARG A 124 -16.45 12.27 13.59
C ARG A 124 -15.13 11.50 13.69
N GLN A 125 -14.00 12.20 13.78
CA GLN A 125 -12.68 11.58 13.95
C GLN A 125 -12.58 10.87 15.30
N ASP A 126 -13.09 11.47 16.37
CA ASP A 126 -13.15 10.85 17.70
C ASP A 126 -14.04 9.59 17.69
N ALA A 127 -15.22 9.66 17.09
CA ALA A 127 -16.10 8.50 16.96
C ALA A 127 -15.47 7.35 16.15
N LEU A 128 -14.73 7.67 15.09
CA LEU A 128 -13.99 6.67 14.31
C LEU A 128 -12.82 6.08 15.10
N SER A 129 -12.13 6.88 15.90
CA SER A 129 -11.06 6.42 16.79
C SER A 129 -11.60 5.44 17.84
N ASP A 130 -12.72 5.77 18.48
CA ASP A 130 -13.39 4.89 19.45
C ASP A 130 -13.87 3.58 18.79
N GLN A 131 -14.41 3.67 17.57
CA GLN A 131 -14.81 2.50 16.80
C GLN A 131 -13.61 1.60 16.46
N GLN A 132 -12.49 2.18 16.04
CA GLN A 132 -11.26 1.43 15.75
C GLN A 132 -10.73 0.72 16.99
N LYS A 133 -10.72 1.41 18.14
CA LYS A 133 -10.30 0.83 19.41
C LYS A 133 -11.19 -0.36 19.80
N PHE A 134 -12.50 -0.21 19.70
CA PHE A 134 -13.44 -1.29 19.98
C PHE A 134 -13.25 -2.51 19.05
N LEU A 135 -13.01 -2.27 17.76
CA LEU A 135 -12.73 -3.35 16.80
C LEU A 135 -11.41 -4.06 17.12
N SER A 136 -10.38 -3.32 17.52
CA SER A 136 -9.09 -3.89 17.94
C SER A 136 -9.26 -4.79 19.17
N GLU A 137 -9.97 -4.33 20.21
CA GLU A 137 -10.21 -5.12 21.42
C GLU A 137 -10.99 -6.41 21.12
N ARG A 138 -11.99 -6.34 20.23
CA ARG A 138 -12.73 -7.54 19.78
C ARG A 138 -11.87 -8.50 18.96
N GLN A 139 -10.93 -7.98 18.18
CA GLN A 139 -10.01 -8.81 17.41
C GLN A 139 -9.06 -9.56 18.34
N ASP A 140 -8.48 -8.86 19.33
CA ASP A 140 -7.60 -9.46 20.33
C ASP A 140 -8.32 -10.57 21.13
N GLU A 141 -9.60 -10.35 21.49
CA GLU A 141 -10.42 -11.37 22.15
C GLU A 141 -10.67 -12.59 21.24
N ALA A 142 -10.96 -12.36 19.95
CA ALA A 142 -11.17 -13.44 19.01
C ALA A 142 -9.88 -14.26 18.79
N ASP A 143 -8.74 -13.60 18.66
CA ASP A 143 -7.43 -14.23 18.50
C ASP A 143 -7.06 -15.05 19.75
N GLY A 144 -7.41 -14.56 20.94
CA GLY A 144 -7.30 -15.33 22.19
C GLY A 144 -8.13 -16.62 22.16
N ARG A 145 -9.40 -16.55 21.75
CA ARG A 145 -10.27 -17.73 21.63
C ARG A 145 -9.77 -18.72 20.58
N VAL A 146 -9.24 -18.23 19.46
CA VAL A 146 -8.63 -19.09 18.41
C VAL A 146 -7.44 -19.85 19.00
N THR A 147 -6.56 -19.16 19.71
CA THR A 147 -5.39 -19.79 20.36
C THR A 147 -5.80 -20.85 21.38
N GLU A 148 -6.84 -20.59 22.19
CA GLU A 148 -7.39 -21.58 23.12
C GLU A 148 -7.96 -22.82 22.40
N LEU A 149 -8.69 -22.62 21.30
CA LEU A 149 -9.24 -23.70 20.50
C LEU A 149 -8.13 -24.54 19.85
N GLU A 150 -7.08 -23.91 19.33
CA GLU A 150 -5.91 -24.62 18.77
C GLU A 150 -5.23 -25.50 19.82
N GLN A 151 -5.06 -24.99 21.05
CA GLN A 151 -4.52 -25.78 22.15
C GLN A 151 -5.43 -26.96 22.53
N LEU A 152 -6.74 -26.77 22.56
CA LEU A 152 -7.69 -27.85 22.85
C LEU A 152 -7.68 -28.92 21.74
N VAL A 153 -7.61 -28.52 20.48
CA VAL A 153 -7.47 -29.44 19.34
C VAL A 153 -6.19 -30.26 19.49
N HIS A 154 -5.05 -29.62 19.78
CA HIS A 154 -3.79 -30.32 19.96
C HIS A 154 -3.84 -31.32 21.14
N GLN A 155 -4.47 -30.95 22.26
CA GLN A 155 -4.67 -31.87 23.38
C GLN A 155 -5.55 -33.07 23.03
N LEU A 156 -6.59 -32.85 22.22
CA LEU A 156 -7.46 -33.93 21.75
C LEU A 156 -6.73 -34.86 20.78
N GLU A 157 -5.89 -34.32 19.91
CA GLU A 157 -5.06 -35.11 18.99
C GLU A 157 -4.08 -36.02 19.76
N GLU A 158 -3.38 -35.50 20.77
CA GLU A 158 -2.48 -36.30 21.61
C GLU A 158 -3.22 -37.35 22.44
N LYS A 159 -4.40 -37.02 22.99
CA LYS A 159 -5.26 -38.00 23.65
C LYS A 159 -5.73 -39.09 22.69
N HIS A 160 -6.10 -38.73 21.47
CA HIS A 160 -6.55 -39.71 20.47
C HIS A 160 -5.40 -40.61 20.03
N LYS A 161 -4.21 -40.04 19.81
CA LYS A 161 -3.00 -40.78 19.47
C LYS A 161 -2.63 -41.81 20.55
N THR A 162 -2.57 -41.40 21.82
CA THR A 162 -2.27 -42.31 22.94
C THR A 162 -3.32 -43.41 23.10
N GLU A 163 -4.60 -43.10 22.86
CA GLU A 163 -5.67 -44.10 22.90
C GLU A 163 -5.56 -45.10 21.73
N LEU A 164 -5.20 -44.65 20.53
CA LEU A 164 -4.92 -45.53 19.38
C LEU A 164 -3.72 -46.44 19.65
N GLU A 165 -2.63 -45.92 20.23
CA GLU A 165 -1.47 -46.71 20.64
C GLU A 165 -1.86 -47.79 21.67
N ARG A 166 -2.69 -47.43 22.65
CA ARG A 166 -3.21 -48.38 23.65
C ARG A 166 -4.06 -49.49 23.02
N ILE A 167 -4.92 -49.13 22.07
CA ILE A 167 -5.75 -50.09 21.33
C ILE A 167 -4.87 -51.03 20.50
N ALA A 168 -3.88 -50.48 19.79
CA ALA A 168 -2.93 -51.27 18.99
C ALA A 168 -2.14 -52.27 19.86
N GLN A 169 -1.66 -51.83 21.02
CA GLN A 169 -0.93 -52.69 21.96
C GLN A 169 -1.81 -53.84 22.48
N LYS A 170 -3.09 -53.58 22.79
CA LYS A 170 -4.04 -54.63 23.20
C LYS A 170 -4.26 -55.66 22.09
N PHE A 171 -4.46 -55.21 20.86
CA PHE A 171 -4.60 -56.12 19.72
C PHE A 171 -3.35 -56.96 19.50
N GLU A 172 -2.15 -56.40 19.66
CA GLU A 172 -0.89 -57.15 19.55
C GLU A 172 -0.77 -58.24 20.64
N GLN A 173 -1.17 -57.92 21.88
CA GLN A 173 -1.22 -58.89 22.98
C GLN A 173 -2.22 -60.03 22.71
N GLU A 174 -3.42 -59.69 22.23
CA GLU A 174 -4.45 -60.69 21.87
C GLU A 174 -4.00 -61.59 20.71
N LEU A 175 -3.33 -61.03 19.70
CA LEU A 175 -2.77 -61.79 18.58
C LEU A 175 -1.68 -62.76 19.04
N GLU A 176 -0.80 -62.33 19.95
CA GLU A 176 0.26 -63.18 20.46
C GLU A 176 -0.30 -64.29 21.37
N ALA A 177 -1.29 -63.98 22.20
CA ALA A 177 -2.01 -64.99 22.99
C ALA A 177 -2.68 -66.05 22.08
N ALA A 178 -3.38 -65.62 21.04
CA ALA A 178 -4.00 -66.53 20.07
C ALA A 178 -2.96 -67.40 19.33
N ARG A 179 -1.80 -66.84 18.98
CA ARG A 179 -0.69 -67.60 18.38
C ARG A 179 -0.16 -68.67 19.32
N MET A 180 -0.01 -68.36 20.61
CA MET A 180 0.43 -69.30 21.63
C MET A 180 -0.58 -70.44 21.83
N GLU A 181 -1.89 -70.13 21.85
CA GLU A 181 -2.95 -71.14 21.91
C GLU A 181 -2.95 -72.06 20.68
N ILE A 182 -2.82 -71.49 19.47
CA ILE A 182 -2.69 -72.26 18.23
C ILE A 182 -1.44 -73.15 18.26
N ALA A 183 -0.31 -72.65 18.75
CA ALA A 183 0.92 -73.43 18.86
C ALA A 183 0.77 -74.59 19.87
N SER A 184 0.15 -74.34 21.03
CA SER A 184 -0.13 -75.35 22.04
C SER A 184 -1.05 -76.45 21.52
N THR A 185 -2.19 -76.07 20.93
CA THR A 185 -3.16 -77.02 20.34
C THR A 185 -2.54 -77.83 19.20
N LYS A 186 -1.69 -77.21 18.38
CA LYS A 186 -0.93 -77.91 17.33
C LYS A 186 0.04 -78.95 17.92
N ALA A 187 0.76 -78.61 18.99
CA ALA A 187 1.66 -79.53 19.68
C ALA A 187 0.90 -80.70 20.34
N GLU A 188 -0.26 -80.44 20.94
CA GLU A 188 -1.13 -81.49 21.48
C GLU A 188 -1.63 -82.46 20.40
N LEU A 189 -2.06 -81.92 19.24
CA LEU A 189 -2.48 -82.74 18.10
C LEU A 189 -1.34 -83.61 17.55
N GLU A 190 -0.13 -83.07 17.48
CA GLU A 190 1.06 -83.81 17.03
C GLU A 190 1.43 -84.93 18.01
N ASN A 191 1.31 -84.68 19.33
CA ASN A 191 1.48 -85.72 20.34
C ASN A 191 0.42 -86.82 20.22
N ARG A 192 -0.85 -86.48 19.93
CA ARG A 192 -1.92 -87.48 19.71
C ARG A 192 -1.73 -88.30 18.44
N LYS A 193 -1.05 -87.78 17.42
CA LYS A 193 -0.72 -88.50 16.18
C LYS A 193 0.39 -89.55 16.35
N LYS A 194 1.09 -89.58 17.49
CA LYS A 194 2.09 -90.61 17.76
C LYS A 194 1.39 -91.98 17.79
N PRO A 195 1.84 -92.97 16.99
CA PRO A 195 1.14 -94.24 16.91
C PRO A 195 1.07 -94.93 18.27
N TRP A 196 -0.11 -95.40 18.65
CA TRP A 196 -0.37 -96.03 19.95
C TRP A 196 0.56 -97.22 20.25
N TRP A 197 1.07 -97.91 19.22
CA TRP A 197 2.03 -99.01 19.36
C TRP A 197 3.45 -98.58 19.78
N LYS A 198 3.81 -97.29 19.65
CA LYS A 198 5.11 -96.78 20.16
C LYS A 198 5.13 -96.52 21.67
N ILE A 199 4.00 -96.70 22.36
CA ILE A 199 3.87 -96.46 23.81
C ILE A 199 4.15 -97.73 24.64
N TRP A 200 4.16 -98.91 24.01
CA TRP A 200 4.25 -100.22 24.68
C TRP A 200 5.58 -100.98 24.46
N ARG A 201 6.64 -100.30 24.03
CA ARG A 201 7.99 -100.86 23.90
C ARG A 201 8.93 -100.17 24.88
#